data_AF-A0A5E4J7C6-F1
#
_entry.id   AF-A0A5E4J7C6-F1
#
_cell.length_a   1.000
_cell.length_b   1.000
_cell.length_c   1.000
_cell.angle_alpha   90.00
_cell.angle_beta   90.00
_cell.angle_gamma   90.00
#
_symmetry.space_group_name_H-M   'P 1'
#
loop_
_entity.id
_entity.type
_entity.pdbx_description
1 polymer ?
#
loop_
_entity_poly.entity_id
_entity_poly.type
_entity_poly.pdbx_seq_one_letter_code
_entity_poly.pdbx_strand_id
1 'polypeptide(L)'
;MLLGLHGPTSDIYFVVYGPWWWKAREVIARAKTQGEIGHLDEATWRNIYSKRRPEIGFEEFMLHEKRKGNRGMIDGTYFDLLFTRDWSQIRAEAKGRPIKKGTVSARVVEADFAFDSPAIYRLDHPEVREIFCYSHTYAGQALPGEMVEAKGVLEETGEGLRLVVGTTREARGEWIRSLTLLESE
;
A
#
# COMPACT_ATOMS: atom_id res chain seq x y z
N MET A 1 16.45 -12.15 -19.52
CA MET A 1 15.29 -11.25 -19.70
C MET A 1 14.97 -11.14 -21.20
N LEU A 2 13.69 -11.22 -21.60
CA LEU A 2 13.25 -11.73 -22.91
C LEU A 2 13.58 -10.89 -24.17
N LEU A 3 13.95 -9.61 -24.04
CA LEU A 3 14.21 -8.71 -25.18
C LEU A 3 15.54 -7.93 -25.08
N GLY A 4 16.39 -8.23 -24.09
CA GLY A 4 17.67 -7.52 -23.91
C GLY A 4 17.58 -6.05 -23.48
N LEU A 5 16.38 -5.47 -23.33
CA LEU A 5 16.13 -4.06 -22.96
C LEU A 5 16.51 -3.67 -21.52
N HIS A 6 17.08 -4.60 -20.74
CA HIS A 6 17.57 -4.32 -19.40
C HIS A 6 18.79 -3.40 -19.42
N GLY A 7 18.90 -2.56 -18.39
CA GLY A 7 20.07 -1.72 -18.14
C GLY A 7 20.46 -1.74 -16.66
N PRO A 8 21.53 -1.05 -16.26
CA PRO A 8 22.02 -1.02 -14.88
C PRO A 8 21.00 -0.49 -13.85
N THR A 9 19.99 0.23 -14.31
CA THR A 9 18.92 0.81 -13.50
C THR A 9 17.63 0.00 -13.54
N SER A 10 17.64 -1.18 -14.17
CA SER A 10 16.48 -2.06 -14.22
C SER A 10 16.17 -2.63 -12.84
N ASP A 11 14.88 -2.76 -12.56
CA ASP A 11 14.32 -3.37 -11.36
C ASP A 11 13.58 -4.67 -11.69
N ILE A 12 13.26 -5.44 -10.65
CA ILE A 12 12.51 -6.70 -10.74
C ILE A 12 11.12 -6.50 -10.14
N TYR A 13 10.09 -6.92 -10.86
CA TYR A 13 8.73 -6.97 -10.34
C TYR A 13 8.28 -8.43 -10.22
N PHE A 14 8.17 -8.92 -8.99
CA PHE A 14 7.52 -10.20 -8.72
C PHE A 14 6.01 -9.98 -8.64
N VAL A 15 5.27 -10.45 -9.64
CA VAL A 15 3.80 -10.41 -9.63
C VAL A 15 3.29 -11.73 -9.07
N VAL A 16 2.58 -11.68 -7.94
CA VAL A 16 2.05 -12.88 -7.28
C VAL A 16 0.54 -12.74 -7.09
N TYR A 17 -0.16 -13.82 -7.44
CA TYR A 17 -1.61 -13.83 -7.53
C TYR A 17 -2.26 -14.28 -6.22
N GLY A 18 -3.31 -13.55 -5.83
CA GLY A 18 -4.20 -13.83 -4.72
C GLY A 18 -3.48 -14.18 -3.41
N PRO A 19 -3.91 -15.24 -2.71
CA PRO A 19 -3.42 -15.54 -1.37
C PRO A 19 -1.93 -15.93 -1.35
N TRP A 20 -1.36 -16.37 -2.47
CA TRP A 20 0.07 -16.71 -2.56
C TRP A 20 0.97 -15.49 -2.34
N TRP A 21 0.46 -14.28 -2.56
CA TRP A 21 1.22 -13.06 -2.34
C TRP A 21 1.63 -12.91 -0.86
N TRP A 22 0.73 -13.24 0.06
CA TRP A 22 1.02 -13.24 1.50
C TRP A 22 2.11 -14.25 1.84
N LYS A 23 2.09 -15.42 1.19
CA LYS A 23 3.13 -16.42 1.36
C LYS A 23 4.49 -15.95 0.81
N ALA A 24 4.49 -15.29 -0.34
CA ALA A 24 5.70 -14.72 -0.92
C ALA A 24 6.32 -13.64 0.00
N ARG A 25 5.49 -12.80 0.63
CA ARG A 25 5.93 -11.81 1.62
C ARG A 25 6.58 -12.47 2.84
N GLU A 26 6.03 -13.56 3.36
CA GLU A 26 6.66 -14.34 4.44
C GLU A 26 8.01 -14.92 4.04
N VAL A 27 8.10 -15.46 2.81
CA VAL A 27 9.36 -16.01 2.27
C VAL A 27 10.43 -14.92 2.17
N ILE A 28 10.07 -13.72 1.68
CA ILE A 28 10.98 -12.57 1.63
C ILE A 28 11.43 -12.18 3.04
N ALA A 29 10.51 -12.12 4.01
CA ALA A 29 10.85 -11.77 5.38
C ALA A 29 11.88 -12.76 5.98
N ARG A 30 11.69 -14.07 5.77
CA ARG A 30 12.64 -15.09 6.20
C ARG A 30 13.98 -15.02 5.44
N ALA A 31 13.95 -14.82 4.13
CA ALA A 31 15.18 -14.69 3.33
C ALA A 31 16.01 -13.46 3.76
N LYS A 32 15.35 -12.37 4.18
CA LYS A 32 16.03 -11.21 4.77
C LYS A 32 16.71 -11.55 6.09
N THR A 33 16.05 -12.29 6.99
CA THR A 33 16.68 -12.69 8.27
C THR A 33 17.85 -13.65 8.06
N GLN A 34 17.85 -14.40 6.97
CA GLN A 34 18.94 -15.30 6.56
C GLN A 34 20.06 -14.59 5.78
N GLY A 35 19.89 -13.31 5.43
CA GLY A 35 20.87 -12.55 4.64
C GLY A 35 20.86 -12.86 3.13
N GLU A 36 19.90 -13.65 2.66
CA GLU A 36 19.74 -14.00 1.24
C GLU A 36 19.12 -12.84 0.43
N ILE A 37 18.30 -12.02 1.08
CA ILE A 37 17.74 -10.78 0.52
C ILE A 37 18.26 -9.59 1.30
N GLY A 38 18.83 -8.63 0.59
CA GLY A 38 19.33 -7.39 1.16
C GLY A 38 18.20 -6.40 1.52
N HIS A 39 18.50 -5.56 2.50
CA HIS A 39 17.70 -4.37 2.81
C HIS A 39 18.04 -3.25 1.81
N LEU A 40 17.11 -2.31 1.64
CA LEU A 40 17.34 -1.08 0.91
C LEU A 40 18.21 -0.14 1.74
N ASP A 41 19.18 0.51 1.10
CA ASP A 41 19.94 1.60 1.69
C ASP A 41 19.12 2.91 1.75
N GLU A 42 19.62 3.87 2.52
CA GLU A 42 18.96 5.17 2.72
C GLU A 42 18.83 5.96 1.41
N ALA A 43 19.83 5.88 0.52
CA ALA A 43 19.80 6.56 -0.78
C ALA A 43 18.63 6.05 -1.64
N THR A 44 18.39 4.74 -1.65
CA THR A 44 17.25 4.12 -2.33
C THR A 44 15.94 4.57 -1.70
N TRP A 45 15.84 4.61 -0.37
CA TRP A 45 14.64 5.12 0.32
C TRP A 45 14.34 6.58 -0.02
N ARG A 46 15.36 7.45 -0.02
CA ARG A 46 15.21 8.86 -0.40
C ARG A 46 14.77 9.03 -1.85
N ASN A 47 15.28 8.19 -2.76
CA ASN A 47 14.85 8.17 -4.16
C ASN A 47 13.39 7.71 -4.32
N ILE A 48 12.96 6.71 -3.56
CA ILE A 48 11.54 6.29 -3.57
C ILE A 48 10.68 7.44 -3.04
N TYR A 49 11.04 8.03 -1.90
CA TYR A 49 10.30 9.15 -1.31
C TYR A 49 10.16 10.34 -2.27
N SER A 50 11.24 10.74 -2.94
CA SER A 50 11.23 11.86 -3.88
C SER A 50 10.37 11.61 -5.13
N LYS A 51 10.27 10.35 -5.56
CA LYS A 51 9.37 9.92 -6.65
C LYS A 51 7.91 9.86 -6.21
N ARG A 52 7.64 9.44 -4.97
CA ARG A 52 6.28 9.30 -4.42
C ARG A 52 5.65 10.63 -4.00
N ARG A 53 6.46 11.59 -3.55
CA ARG A 53 6.03 12.92 -3.06
C ARG A 53 4.83 12.85 -2.11
N PRO A 54 4.91 12.02 -1.04
CA PRO A 54 3.79 11.87 -0.11
C PRO A 54 3.53 13.16 0.68
N GLU A 55 2.35 13.25 1.30
CA GLU A 55 2.00 14.31 2.25
C GLU A 55 2.59 14.06 3.66
N ILE A 56 3.04 12.83 3.93
CA ILE A 56 3.67 12.41 5.19
C ILE A 56 5.19 12.63 5.14
N GLY A 57 5.81 12.81 6.31
CA GLY A 57 7.25 13.03 6.43
C GLY A 57 8.10 11.81 6.04
N PHE A 58 9.40 12.02 5.80
CA PHE A 58 10.30 10.94 5.37
C PHE A 58 10.41 9.79 6.37
N GLU A 59 10.50 10.08 7.67
CA GLU A 59 10.60 9.06 8.71
C GLU A 59 9.31 8.22 8.79
N GLU A 60 8.14 8.88 8.84
CA GLU A 60 6.83 8.22 8.80
C GLU A 60 6.67 7.36 7.54
N PHE A 61 7.06 7.89 6.39
CA PHE A 61 7.05 7.17 5.13
C PHE A 61 7.92 5.90 5.19
N MET A 62 9.14 6.03 5.70
CA MET A 62 10.08 4.93 5.80
C MET A 62 9.59 3.86 6.78
N LEU A 63 9.02 4.25 7.93
CA LEU A 63 8.40 3.34 8.90
C LEU A 63 7.33 2.47 8.23
N HIS A 64 6.41 3.11 7.52
CA HIS A 64 5.35 2.43 6.79
C HIS A 64 5.88 1.54 5.66
N GLU A 65 6.81 2.02 4.83
CA GLU A 65 7.36 1.24 3.72
C GLU A 65 8.16 0.02 4.22
N LYS A 66 8.92 0.14 5.31
CA LYS A 66 9.63 -0.99 5.92
C LYS A 66 8.65 -2.07 6.37
N ARG A 67 7.55 -1.68 7.03
CA ARG A 67 6.49 -2.58 7.50
C ARG A 67 5.82 -3.37 6.36
N LYS A 68 5.69 -2.76 5.17
CA LYS A 68 5.08 -3.41 4.00
C LYS A 68 5.82 -4.69 3.60
N GLY A 69 7.14 -4.75 3.77
CA GLY A 69 7.91 -5.97 3.54
C GLY A 69 7.85 -6.51 2.10
N ASN A 70 7.49 -5.66 1.14
CA ASN A 70 7.28 -6.03 -0.25
C ASN A 70 8.39 -5.50 -1.18
N ARG A 71 9.56 -5.17 -0.63
CA ARG A 71 10.73 -4.67 -1.37
C ARG A 71 12.01 -5.30 -0.84
N GLY A 72 13.03 -5.42 -1.68
CA GLY A 72 14.34 -5.89 -1.26
C GLY A 72 15.40 -5.75 -2.35
N MET A 73 16.59 -6.26 -2.03
CA MET A 73 17.72 -6.33 -2.97
C MET A 73 18.10 -7.81 -3.17
N ILE A 74 18.27 -8.24 -4.41
CA ILE A 74 18.83 -9.55 -4.77
C ILE A 74 19.99 -9.34 -5.73
N ASP A 75 21.19 -9.81 -5.36
CA ASP A 75 22.42 -9.61 -6.14
C ASP A 75 22.64 -8.16 -6.61
N GLY A 76 22.39 -7.18 -5.72
CA GLY A 76 22.51 -5.75 -6.02
C GLY A 76 21.38 -5.17 -6.88
N THR A 77 20.37 -5.97 -7.23
CA THR A 77 19.20 -5.54 -8.02
C THR A 77 17.99 -5.31 -7.11
N TYR A 78 17.39 -4.13 -7.24
CA TYR A 78 16.17 -3.76 -6.51
C TYR A 78 14.95 -4.52 -7.04
N PHE A 79 14.06 -4.95 -6.14
CA PHE A 79 12.80 -5.55 -6.52
C PHE A 79 11.59 -5.04 -5.71
N ASP A 80 10.42 -5.11 -6.33
CA ASP A 80 9.09 -4.98 -5.72
C ASP A 80 8.33 -6.32 -5.82
N LEU A 81 7.58 -6.65 -4.77
CA LEU A 81 6.57 -7.71 -4.76
C LEU A 81 5.19 -7.08 -4.95
N LEU A 82 4.57 -7.34 -6.10
CA LEU A 82 3.27 -6.80 -6.52
C LEU A 82 2.16 -7.82 -6.33
N PHE A 83 1.06 -7.37 -5.73
CA PHE A 83 -0.17 -8.14 -5.57
C PHE A 83 -1.02 -8.04 -6.83
N THR A 84 -1.67 -9.13 -7.20
CA THR A 84 -2.73 -9.14 -8.21
C THR A 84 -3.81 -10.11 -7.78
N ARG A 85 -5.08 -9.75 -7.96
CA ARG A 85 -6.20 -10.64 -7.63
C ARG A 85 -6.14 -11.94 -8.44
N ASP A 86 -6.51 -13.04 -7.80
CA ASP A 86 -6.91 -14.26 -8.51
C ASP A 86 -8.24 -14.04 -9.24
N TRP A 87 -8.50 -14.86 -10.27
CA TRP A 87 -9.74 -14.80 -11.04
C TRP A 87 -11.02 -14.84 -10.18
N SER A 88 -11.01 -15.61 -9.08
CA SER A 88 -12.14 -15.72 -8.15
C SER A 88 -12.34 -14.49 -7.26
N GLN A 89 -11.32 -13.64 -7.14
CA GLN A 89 -11.33 -12.42 -6.33
C GLN A 89 -11.71 -11.18 -7.15
N ILE A 90 -11.66 -11.26 -8.48
CA ILE A 90 -12.04 -10.15 -9.37
C ILE A 90 -13.55 -9.96 -9.28
N ARG A 91 -13.95 -8.77 -8.83
CA ARG A 91 -15.35 -8.34 -8.75
C ARG A 91 -15.44 -6.91 -9.25
N ALA A 92 -16.59 -6.57 -9.84
CA ALA A 92 -16.86 -5.19 -10.20
C ALA A 92 -17.09 -4.41 -8.90
N GLU A 93 -16.25 -3.41 -8.64
CA GLU A 93 -16.48 -2.49 -7.54
C GLU A 93 -17.56 -1.47 -7.94
N ALA A 94 -18.53 -1.24 -7.07
CA ALA A 94 -19.56 -0.23 -7.30
C ALA A 94 -18.90 1.16 -7.43
N LYS A 95 -19.34 1.93 -8.43
CA LYS A 95 -18.92 3.33 -8.58
C LYS A 95 -19.57 4.16 -7.48
N GLY A 96 -18.76 4.93 -6.77
CA GLY A 96 -19.24 5.95 -5.85
C GLY A 96 -19.51 7.28 -6.54
N ARG A 97 -20.35 8.12 -5.93
CA ARG A 97 -20.55 9.52 -6.34
C ARG A 97 -19.74 10.43 -5.42
N PRO A 98 -18.73 11.17 -5.93
CA PRO A 98 -17.97 12.10 -5.11
C PRO A 98 -18.84 13.17 -4.46
N ILE A 99 -18.59 13.45 -3.18
CA ILE A 99 -19.33 14.45 -2.39
C ILE A 99 -18.41 15.63 -2.05
N LYS A 100 -17.36 15.37 -1.26
CA LYS A 100 -16.44 16.40 -0.73
C LYS A 100 -15.16 15.75 -0.23
N LYS A 101 -14.13 16.56 0.02
CA LYS A 101 -12.97 16.10 0.79
C LYS A 101 -13.35 15.86 2.25
N GLY A 102 -12.74 14.86 2.87
CA GLY A 102 -12.99 14.50 4.27
C GLY A 102 -11.79 13.77 4.88
N THR A 103 -11.78 13.72 6.21
CA THR A 103 -10.85 12.94 7.01
C THR A 103 -11.64 11.95 7.85
N VAL A 104 -11.14 10.72 7.95
CA VAL A 104 -11.74 9.63 8.73
C VAL A 104 -10.68 9.05 9.65
N SER A 105 -11.05 8.82 10.90
CA SER A 105 -10.25 8.05 11.85
C SER A 105 -11.08 6.86 12.33
N ALA A 106 -10.58 5.66 12.11
CA ALA A 106 -11.33 4.43 12.37
C ALA A 106 -10.39 3.23 12.55
N ARG A 107 -10.93 2.15 13.14
CA ARG A 107 -10.23 0.87 13.21
C ARG A 107 -10.40 0.12 11.90
N VAL A 108 -9.31 -0.43 11.36
CA VAL A 108 -9.37 -1.35 10.22
C VAL A 108 -9.82 -2.72 10.72
N VAL A 109 -10.86 -3.29 10.11
CA VAL A 109 -11.36 -4.64 10.45
C VAL A 109 -10.92 -5.70 9.44
N GLU A 110 -10.64 -5.30 8.20
CA GLU A 110 -10.18 -6.20 7.13
C GLU A 110 -9.27 -5.45 6.17
N ALA A 111 -8.24 -6.14 5.68
CA ALA A 111 -7.20 -5.57 4.82
C ALA A 111 -6.68 -6.58 3.77
N ASP A 112 -7.53 -7.54 3.36
CA ASP A 112 -7.14 -8.63 2.45
C ASP A 112 -6.69 -8.15 1.06
N PHE A 113 -7.15 -6.97 0.66
CA PHE A 113 -6.74 -6.29 -0.57
C PHE A 113 -5.90 -5.05 -0.30
N ALA A 114 -5.22 -4.94 0.86
CA ALA A 114 -4.44 -3.74 1.20
C ALA A 114 -3.29 -3.45 0.22
N PHE A 115 -2.82 -4.44 -0.54
CA PHE A 115 -1.73 -4.28 -1.53
C PHE A 115 -2.21 -4.23 -2.98
N ASP A 116 -3.52 -4.26 -3.19
CA ASP A 116 -4.15 -4.28 -4.51
C ASP A 116 -4.29 -2.86 -5.11
N SER A 117 -4.91 -2.76 -6.30
CA SER A 117 -5.31 -1.50 -6.91
C SER A 117 -6.79 -1.53 -7.35
N PRO A 118 -7.70 -0.88 -6.59
CA PRO A 118 -7.44 -0.13 -5.37
C PRO A 118 -7.05 -1.03 -4.20
N ALA A 119 -6.22 -0.51 -3.30
CA ALA A 119 -6.05 -1.09 -1.99
C ALA A 119 -7.30 -0.82 -1.14
N ILE A 120 -7.81 -1.84 -0.45
CA ILE A 120 -9.08 -1.76 0.30
C ILE A 120 -8.83 -2.01 1.79
N TYR A 121 -9.38 -1.12 2.61
CA TYR A 121 -9.42 -1.26 4.06
C TYR A 121 -10.87 -1.12 4.54
N ARG A 122 -11.46 -2.18 5.10
CA ARG A 122 -12.78 -2.09 5.73
C ARG A 122 -12.65 -1.52 7.13
N LEU A 123 -13.59 -0.66 7.50
CA LEU A 123 -13.53 0.12 8.73
C LEU A 123 -14.66 -0.25 9.69
N ASP A 124 -14.33 -0.28 10.98
CA ASP A 124 -15.33 -0.15 12.05
C ASP A 124 -15.64 1.34 12.25
N HIS A 125 -16.61 1.83 11.48
CA HIS A 125 -17.06 3.22 11.53
C HIS A 125 -18.54 3.30 11.13
N PRO A 126 -19.35 4.14 11.79
CA PRO A 126 -20.80 4.17 11.60
C PRO A 126 -21.24 4.55 10.17
N GLU A 127 -20.54 5.50 9.54
CA GLU A 127 -20.91 6.03 8.21
C GLU A 127 -19.99 5.57 7.07
N VAL A 128 -18.66 5.70 7.24
CA VAL A 128 -17.65 5.34 6.25
C VAL A 128 -17.25 3.88 6.38
N ARG A 129 -17.70 3.04 5.45
CA ARG A 129 -17.51 1.59 5.51
C ARG A 129 -16.09 1.14 5.16
N GLU A 130 -15.41 1.87 4.29
CA GLU A 130 -14.11 1.47 3.79
C GLU A 130 -13.31 2.64 3.20
N ILE A 131 -12.01 2.40 3.04
CA ILE A 131 -11.10 3.24 2.29
C ILE A 131 -10.70 2.51 1.02
N PHE A 132 -10.87 3.17 -0.13
CA PHE A 132 -10.26 2.78 -1.40
C PHE A 132 -9.02 3.62 -1.64
N CYS A 133 -7.90 2.96 -1.95
CA CYS A 133 -6.64 3.64 -2.18
C CYS A 133 -6.06 3.28 -3.55
N TYR A 134 -6.04 4.25 -4.45
CA TYR A 134 -5.42 4.10 -5.79
C TYR A 134 -3.96 4.53 -5.81
N SER A 135 -3.43 5.01 -4.68
CA SER A 135 -2.03 5.43 -4.57
C SER A 135 -1.17 4.30 -4.03
N HIS A 136 -0.18 3.87 -4.82
CA HIS A 136 0.85 2.93 -4.37
C HIS A 136 1.61 3.39 -3.12
N THR A 137 1.66 4.70 -2.85
CA THR A 137 2.27 5.27 -1.65
C THR A 137 1.57 4.78 -0.38
N TYR A 138 0.24 4.65 -0.40
CA TYR A 138 -0.58 4.31 0.77
C TYR A 138 -1.24 2.93 0.67
N ALA A 139 -0.93 2.15 -0.38
CA ALA A 139 -1.22 0.72 -0.41
C ALA A 139 -0.33 -0.01 0.62
N GLY A 140 -0.92 -0.89 1.41
CA GLY A 140 -0.26 -1.64 2.47
C GLY A 140 0.08 -0.78 3.69
N GLN A 141 -0.70 0.24 4.01
CA GLN A 141 -0.42 1.18 5.10
C GLN A 141 -0.80 0.64 6.49
N ALA A 142 -1.89 -0.12 6.56
CA ALA A 142 -2.48 -0.59 7.82
C ALA A 142 -2.76 -2.11 7.81
N LEU A 143 -2.91 -2.71 9.00
CA LEU A 143 -3.33 -4.09 9.23
C LEU A 143 -4.69 -4.15 9.94
N PRO A 144 -5.41 -5.28 9.89
CA PRO A 144 -6.60 -5.48 10.73
C PRO A 144 -6.27 -5.26 12.21
N GLY A 145 -7.15 -4.54 12.91
CA GLY A 145 -7.01 -4.16 14.31
C GLY A 145 -6.39 -2.78 14.54
N GLU A 146 -5.64 -2.23 13.57
CA GLU A 146 -4.97 -0.93 13.70
C GLU A 146 -5.95 0.26 13.56
N MET A 147 -5.69 1.31 14.31
CA MET A 147 -6.34 2.62 14.12
C MET A 147 -5.64 3.38 13.01
N VAL A 148 -6.42 3.87 12.05
CA VAL A 148 -5.91 4.72 10.96
C VAL A 148 -6.51 6.11 11.02
N GLU A 149 -5.77 7.09 10.51
CA GLU A 149 -6.31 8.36 10.02
C GLU A 149 -6.08 8.42 8.52
N ALA A 150 -7.12 8.75 7.76
CA ALA A 150 -7.03 8.91 6.31
C ALA A 150 -7.76 10.17 5.86
N LYS A 151 -7.17 10.86 4.87
CA LYS A 151 -7.79 12.02 4.22
C LYS A 151 -7.86 11.79 2.72
N GLY A 152 -9.03 12.07 2.15
CA GLY A 152 -9.33 11.84 0.76
C GLY A 152 -10.65 12.47 0.33
N VAL A 153 -11.28 11.91 -0.69
CA VAL A 153 -12.61 12.30 -1.16
C VAL A 153 -13.64 11.29 -0.66
N LEU A 154 -14.66 11.78 0.03
CA LEU A 154 -15.81 10.97 0.41
C LEU A 154 -16.72 10.75 -0.80
N GLU A 155 -17.08 9.50 -1.02
CA GLU A 155 -18.03 9.07 -2.04
C GLU A 155 -19.26 8.44 -1.39
N GLU A 156 -20.43 8.72 -1.97
CA GLU A 156 -21.67 8.00 -1.67
C GLU A 156 -21.74 6.74 -2.53
N THR A 157 -22.00 5.60 -1.90
CA THR A 157 -22.22 4.31 -2.55
C THR A 157 -23.60 3.76 -2.17
N GLY A 158 -24.03 2.66 -2.79
CA GLY A 158 -25.26 1.98 -2.39
C GLY A 158 -25.23 1.38 -0.97
N GLU A 159 -24.05 1.22 -0.36
CA GLU A 159 -23.84 0.56 0.94
C GLU A 159 -23.44 1.54 2.07
N GLY A 160 -23.36 2.83 1.76
CA GLY A 160 -22.91 3.89 2.67
C GLY A 160 -21.78 4.73 2.09
N LEU A 161 -21.04 5.41 2.96
CA LEU A 161 -19.92 6.25 2.53
C LEU A 161 -18.64 5.42 2.38
N ARG A 162 -17.80 5.84 1.44
CA ARG A 162 -16.43 5.35 1.23
C ARG A 162 -15.49 6.54 1.18
N LEU A 163 -14.27 6.39 1.68
CA LEU A 163 -13.21 7.38 1.47
C LEU A 163 -12.28 6.91 0.34
N VAL A 164 -12.04 7.76 -0.65
CA VAL A 164 -11.09 7.48 -1.74
C VAL A 164 -9.81 8.31 -1.54
N VAL A 165 -8.68 7.62 -1.51
CA VAL A 165 -7.32 8.18 -1.44
C VAL A 165 -6.59 7.86 -2.74
N GLY A 166 -5.81 8.79 -3.27
CA GLY A 166 -5.17 8.67 -4.58
C GLY A 166 -6.06 9.14 -5.72
N THR A 167 -6.88 10.18 -5.51
CA THR A 167 -7.71 10.76 -6.59
C THR A 167 -6.88 11.52 -7.63
N THR A 168 -5.61 11.78 -7.32
CA THR A 168 -4.60 12.29 -8.23
C THR A 168 -3.39 11.34 -8.26
N ARG A 169 -2.57 11.42 -9.31
CA ARG A 169 -1.37 10.58 -9.47
C ARG A 169 -0.42 10.63 -8.26
N GLU A 170 -0.27 11.79 -7.65
CA GLU A 170 0.61 12.01 -6.48
C GLU A 170 -0.17 12.00 -5.15
N ALA A 171 -1.48 11.75 -5.16
CA ALA A 171 -2.35 11.82 -3.97
C ALA A 171 -2.22 13.16 -3.19
N ARG A 172 -2.14 14.30 -3.91
CA ARG A 172 -1.91 15.61 -3.28
C ARG A 172 -3.01 16.00 -2.30
N GLY A 173 -2.60 16.33 -1.08
CA GLY A 173 -3.47 16.65 0.05
C GLY A 173 -4.24 15.45 0.61
N GLU A 174 -3.83 14.23 0.29
CA GLU A 174 -4.45 12.96 0.67
C GLU A 174 -3.43 12.03 1.33
N TRP A 175 -3.87 11.24 2.31
CA TRP A 175 -3.00 10.29 3.01
C TRP A 175 -3.78 9.16 3.66
N ILE A 176 -3.04 8.11 4.01
CA ILE A 176 -3.42 7.12 5.02
C ILE A 176 -2.21 7.02 5.96
N ARG A 177 -2.46 7.03 7.27
CA ARG A 177 -1.46 6.75 8.31
C ARG A 177 -2.03 5.76 9.31
N SER A 178 -1.19 4.84 9.79
CA SER A 178 -1.57 3.94 10.90
C SER A 178 -1.13 4.60 12.19
N LEU A 179 -2.09 5.13 12.95
CA LEU A 179 -1.82 5.76 14.24
C LEU A 179 -1.24 4.74 15.21
N THR A 180 -1.74 3.49 15.17
CA THR A 180 -1.22 2.39 15.99
C THR A 180 0.25 2.09 15.70
N LEU A 181 0.66 2.11 14.43
CA LEU A 181 2.08 1.92 14.09
C LEU A 181 2.94 3.08 14.59
N LEU A 182 2.45 4.31 14.43
CA LEU A 182 3.17 5.52 14.84
C LEU A 182 3.32 5.63 16.36
N GLU A 183 2.37 5.09 17.13
CA GLU A 183 2.42 5.04 18.60
C GLU A 183 3.33 3.91 19.14
N SER A 184 3.76 2.98 18.27
CA SER A 184 4.59 1.84 18.66
C SER A 184 6.10 2.07 18.55
N GLU A 185 6.52 3.25 18.06
CA GLU A 185 7.91 3.74 18.13
C GLU A 185 8.15 4.56 19.40
#